data_AF-A0A3B0LWN3-F1
#
_entry.id   AF-A0A3B0LWN3-F1
#
_cell.length_a   1.000
_cell.length_b   1.000
_cell.length_c   1.000
_cell.angle_alpha   90.00
_cell.angle_beta   90.00
_cell.angle_gamma   90.00
#
_symmetry.space_group_name_H-M   'P 1'
#
loop_
_entity.id
_entity.type
_entity.pdbx_description
1 polymer ?
#
loop_
_entity_poly.entity_id
_entity_poly.type
_entity_poly.pdbx_seq_one_letter_code
_entity_poly.pdbx_strand_id
1 'polypeptide(L)'
;MALPRKLKNMNLFNDVENYLGIVEEVTLPKLTRKLEGYRGGGMNGEAQIDLGLDRGALDMEITLGGGEAQLYKQWGIATIDGVLLRFCGAYQRDDTGDVTAVEIVVRGRLAEIDPGNAKSGDNS
;
A
#
# COMPACT_ATOMS: atom_id res chain seq x y z
N MET A 1 15.93 -21.35 16.04
CA MET A 1 14.48 -21.63 16.12
C MET A 1 13.81 -20.62 15.23
N ALA A 2 13.12 -21.02 14.15
CA ALA A 2 12.63 -20.06 13.15
C ALA A 2 11.52 -19.14 13.71
N LEU A 3 11.90 -18.01 14.30
CA LEU A 3 10.96 -16.98 14.70
C LEU A 3 10.39 -16.26 13.47
N PRO A 4 9.12 -15.83 13.52
CA PRO A 4 8.50 -15.07 12.43
C PRO A 4 9.21 -13.72 12.24
N ARG A 5 9.31 -13.29 10.98
CA ARG A 5 9.88 -11.98 10.64
C ARG A 5 8.86 -10.90 10.97
N LYS A 6 9.29 -9.85 11.67
CA LYS A 6 8.44 -8.71 12.01
C LYS A 6 8.96 -7.46 11.32
N LEU A 7 8.04 -6.64 10.80
CA LEU A 7 8.37 -5.30 10.32
C LEU A 7 8.83 -4.47 11.52
N LYS A 8 10.03 -3.90 11.47
CA LYS A 8 10.57 -3.05 12.53
C LYS A 8 10.76 -1.61 12.12
N ASN A 9 11.22 -1.40 10.89
CA ASN A 9 11.36 -0.07 10.31
C ASN A 9 10.65 -0.04 8.96
N MET A 10 10.08 1.11 8.64
CA MET A 10 9.50 1.38 7.33
C MET A 10 9.88 2.77 6.87
N ASN A 11 9.88 2.95 5.55
CA ASN A 11 10.02 4.24 4.91
C ASN A 11 9.16 4.28 3.64
N LEU A 12 8.80 5.49 3.22
CA LEU A 12 8.08 5.75 1.99
C LEU A 12 8.83 6.81 1.19
N PHE A 13 8.92 6.59 -0.12
CA PHE A 13 9.42 7.58 -1.06
C PHE A 13 8.30 7.99 -2.02
N ASN A 14 8.18 9.29 -2.25
CA ASN A 14 7.22 9.87 -3.20
C ASN A 14 7.97 10.65 -4.28
N ASP A 15 8.03 10.13 -5.50
CA ASP A 15 8.81 10.71 -6.59
C ASP A 15 10.25 11.08 -6.17
N VAL A 16 10.94 10.16 -5.47
CA VAL A 16 12.29 10.31 -4.87
C VAL A 16 12.32 11.08 -3.55
N GLU A 17 11.32 11.88 -3.23
CA GLU A 17 11.22 12.57 -1.93
C GLU A 17 11.10 11.56 -0.78
N ASN A 18 11.82 11.80 0.31
CA ASN A 18 11.94 10.85 1.40
C ASN A 18 11.03 11.24 2.57
N TYR A 19 10.06 10.39 2.92
CA TYR A 19 9.09 10.67 3.99
C TYR A 19 9.48 10.07 5.35
N LEU A 20 10.79 9.84 5.55
CA LEU A 20 11.33 9.36 6.81
C LEU A 20 10.96 10.31 7.96
N GLY A 21 10.29 9.77 8.99
CA GLY A 21 9.86 10.53 10.17
C GLY A 21 8.55 11.29 10.01
N ILE A 22 7.92 11.21 8.83
CA ILE A 22 6.62 11.83 8.53
C ILE A 22 5.57 10.75 8.25
N VAL A 23 5.95 9.63 7.60
CA VAL A 23 5.03 8.52 7.35
C VAL A 23 4.70 7.77 8.64
N GLU A 24 3.41 7.71 8.99
CA GLU A 24 2.93 7.04 10.20
C GLU A 24 2.46 5.61 9.90
N GLU A 25 1.67 5.45 8.83
CA GLU A 25 1.11 4.17 8.42
C GLU A 25 1.08 4.05 6.88
N VAL A 26 1.28 2.83 6.38
CA VAL A 26 1.14 2.50 4.96
C VAL A 26 0.34 1.21 4.85
N THR A 27 -0.81 1.26 4.22
CA THR A 27 -1.60 0.07 3.91
C THR A 27 -1.17 -0.44 2.53
N LEU A 28 -0.61 -1.64 2.51
CA LEU A 28 -0.13 -2.26 1.28
C LEU A 28 -1.31 -2.77 0.45
N PRO A 29 -1.19 -2.80 -0.90
CA PRO A 29 -2.26 -3.27 -1.76
C PRO A 29 -2.73 -4.67 -1.41
N LYS A 30 -4.04 -4.80 -1.18
CA LYS A 30 -4.67 -6.08 -0.93
C LYS A 30 -4.89 -6.79 -2.26
N LEU A 31 -3.94 -7.64 -2.63
CA LEU A 31 -3.99 -8.41 -3.87
C LEU A 31 -5.13 -9.46 -3.83
N THR A 32 -6.31 -9.06 -4.29
CA THR A 32 -7.47 -9.94 -4.45
C THR A 32 -7.71 -10.24 -5.93
N ARG A 33 -8.13 -11.48 -6.20
CA ARG A 33 -8.56 -11.91 -7.54
C ARG A 33 -10.08 -11.86 -7.60
N LYS A 34 -10.60 -11.44 -8.75
CA LYS A 34 -12.03 -11.55 -9.06
C LYS A 34 -12.29 -12.99 -9.49
N LEU A 35 -13.05 -13.71 -8.67
CA LEU A 35 -13.40 -15.11 -8.93
C LEU A 35 -14.88 -15.21 -9.31
N GLU A 36 -15.18 -15.92 -10.38
CA GLU A 36 -16.56 -16.24 -10.79
C GLU A 36 -16.84 -17.72 -10.53
N GLY A 37 -17.95 -18.01 -9.88
CA GLY A 37 -18.42 -19.38 -9.68
C GLY A 37 -18.95 -19.94 -10.99
N TYR A 38 -18.24 -20.90 -11.57
CA TYR A 38 -18.70 -21.60 -12.75
C TYR A 38 -19.17 -23.00 -12.39
N ARG A 39 -20.40 -23.33 -12.82
CA ARG A 39 -20.97 -24.66 -12.70
C ARG A 39 -21.52 -25.13 -14.05
N GLY A 40 -20.76 -26.01 -14.69
CA GLY A 40 -21.14 -26.67 -15.94
C GLY A 40 -22.00 -27.92 -15.74
N GLY A 41 -22.53 -28.46 -16.83
CA GLY A 41 -23.26 -29.73 -16.82
C GLY A 41 -22.38 -30.88 -16.35
N GLY A 42 -22.87 -31.64 -15.35
CA GLY A 42 -22.12 -32.75 -14.74
C GLY A 42 -21.26 -32.36 -13.53
N MET A 43 -21.20 -31.07 -13.16
CA MET A 43 -20.46 -30.62 -11.97
C MET A 43 -21.34 -30.67 -10.70
N ASN A 44 -20.88 -31.39 -9.69
CA ASN A 44 -21.55 -31.50 -8.38
C ASN A 44 -21.32 -30.26 -7.47
N GLY A 45 -20.53 -29.29 -7.91
CA GLY A 45 -20.25 -28.04 -7.21
C GLY A 45 -19.70 -26.97 -8.15
N GLU A 46 -19.57 -25.74 -7.65
CA GLU A 46 -18.98 -24.61 -8.38
C GLU A 46 -17.45 -24.66 -8.32
N ALA A 47 -16.80 -24.40 -9.45
CA ALA A 47 -15.38 -24.11 -9.51
C ALA A 47 -15.17 -22.60 -9.63
N GLN A 48 -14.24 -22.05 -8.86
CA GLN A 48 -13.87 -20.63 -8.95
C GLN A 48 -12.97 -20.41 -10.16
N ILE A 49 -13.48 -19.73 -11.17
CA ILE A 49 -12.71 -19.30 -12.34
C ILE A 49 -12.12 -17.92 -12.06
N ASP A 50 -10.82 -17.78 -12.33
CA ASP A 50 -10.09 -16.52 -12.17
C ASP A 50 -10.33 -15.58 -13.35
N LEU A 51 -10.87 -14.39 -13.06
CA LEU A 51 -11.12 -13.31 -14.02
C LEU A 51 -10.10 -12.17 -13.92
N GLY A 52 -8.99 -12.38 -13.19
CA GLY A 52 -7.93 -11.40 -13.00
C GLY A 52 -8.04 -10.65 -11.66
N LEU A 53 -7.42 -9.47 -11.59
CA LEU A 53 -7.40 -8.67 -10.37
C LEU A 53 -8.76 -8.04 -10.10
N ASP A 54 -9.14 -8.01 -8.83
CA ASP A 54 -10.35 -7.31 -8.40
C ASP A 54 -10.18 -5.79 -8.47
N ARG A 55 -11.29 -5.06 -8.48
CA ARG A 55 -11.28 -3.60 -8.47
C ARG A 55 -10.66 -3.11 -7.16
N GLY A 56 -9.61 -2.31 -7.26
CA GLY A 56 -8.88 -1.77 -6.11
C GLY A 56 -7.88 -2.75 -5.48
N ALA A 57 -7.62 -3.91 -6.11
CA ALA A 57 -6.59 -4.83 -5.63
C ALA A 57 -5.16 -4.22 -5.63
N LEU A 58 -4.99 -3.08 -6.31
CA LEU A 58 -3.74 -2.32 -6.41
C LEU A 58 -3.78 -0.99 -5.64
N ASP A 59 -4.85 -0.72 -4.90
CA ASP A 59 -4.98 0.53 -4.13
C ASP A 59 -4.03 0.49 -2.92
N MET A 60 -3.35 1.60 -2.67
CA MET A 60 -2.44 1.79 -1.55
C MET A 60 -2.87 3.03 -0.78
N GLU A 61 -2.90 2.96 0.54
CA GLU A 61 -3.18 4.09 1.42
C GLU A 61 -1.92 4.47 2.17
N ILE A 62 -1.73 5.77 2.36
CA ILE A 62 -0.61 6.32 3.11
C ILE A 62 -1.15 7.33 4.11
N THR A 63 -0.70 7.22 5.35
CA THR A 63 -1.01 8.17 6.43
C THR A 63 0.27 8.89 6.79
N LEU A 64 0.23 10.22 6.68
CA LEU A 64 1.35 11.11 6.99
C LEU A 64 0.99 11.96 8.21
N GLY A 65 1.96 12.18 9.08
CA GLY A 65 1.85 13.17 10.16
C GLY A 65 2.13 14.57 9.60
N GLY A 66 1.13 15.45 9.66
CA GLY A 66 1.19 16.82 9.19
C GLY A 66 0.85 17.02 7.70
N GLY A 67 0.70 18.28 7.31
CA GLY A 67 0.26 18.66 5.97
C GLY A 67 1.39 18.69 4.95
N GLU A 68 1.38 17.77 3.99
CA GLU A 68 2.36 17.69 2.91
C GLU A 68 1.86 18.34 1.61
N ALA A 69 2.49 19.44 1.19
CA ALA A 69 2.05 20.22 0.03
C ALA A 69 2.25 19.47 -1.30
N GLN A 70 3.19 18.53 -1.37
CA GLN A 70 3.44 17.72 -2.57
C GLN A 70 2.22 16.86 -2.94
N LEU A 71 1.52 16.26 -1.97
CA LEU A 71 0.35 15.43 -2.22
C LEU A 71 -0.79 16.21 -2.87
N TYR A 72 -1.06 17.44 -2.38
CA TYR A 72 -2.08 18.30 -2.95
C TYR A 72 -1.77 18.72 -4.40
N LYS A 73 -0.48 18.91 -4.73
CA LYS A 73 -0.06 19.17 -6.12
C LYS A 73 -0.24 17.93 -7.00
N GLN A 74 0.12 16.76 -6.50
CA GLN A 74 0.02 15.49 -7.21
C GLN A 74 -1.43 15.05 -7.45
N TRP A 75 -2.37 15.42 -6.56
CA TRP A 75 -3.80 15.16 -6.77
C TRP A 75 -4.37 15.84 -8.02
N GLY A 76 -3.75 16.95 -8.47
CA GLY A 76 -4.12 17.62 -9.72
C GLY A 76 -3.62 16.94 -10.99
N ILE A 77 -2.82 15.85 -10.90
CA ILE A 77 -2.26 15.18 -12.07
C ILE A 77 -3.34 14.36 -12.80
N ALA A 78 -3.53 14.66 -14.08
CA ALA A 78 -4.55 14.01 -14.91
C ALA A 78 -4.15 12.61 -15.40
N THR A 79 -2.84 12.32 -15.49
CA THR A 79 -2.34 11.03 -15.97
C THR A 79 -2.51 9.96 -14.90
N ILE A 80 -2.90 8.75 -15.34
CA ILE A 80 -3.17 7.62 -14.43
C ILE A 80 -1.90 7.12 -13.75
N ASP A 81 -0.74 7.35 -14.35
CA ASP A 81 0.57 6.88 -13.90
C ASP A 81 1.47 8.02 -13.38
N GLY A 82 0.85 9.14 -12.98
CA GLY A 82 1.54 10.39 -12.67
C GLY A 82 2.31 10.43 -11.36
N VAL A 83 2.08 9.49 -10.44
CA VAL A 83 2.71 9.45 -9.11
C VAL A 83 3.41 8.12 -8.90
N LEU A 84 4.70 8.16 -8.56
CA LEU A 84 5.47 6.99 -8.17
C LEU A 84 5.63 6.94 -6.65
N LEU A 85 5.12 5.88 -6.02
CA LEU A 85 5.36 5.59 -4.61
C LEU A 85 6.24 4.35 -4.47
N ARG A 86 7.20 4.41 -3.54
CA ARG A 86 8.02 3.27 -3.15
C ARG A 86 7.98 3.09 -1.65
N PHE A 87 7.42 1.99 -1.21
CA PHE A 87 7.49 1.53 0.17
C PHE A 87 8.74 0.68 0.38
N CYS A 88 9.45 0.91 1.47
CA CYS A 88 10.62 0.13 1.90
C CYS A 88 10.41 -0.33 3.36
N GLY A 89 10.20 -1.63 3.56
CA GLY A 89 10.03 -2.24 4.87
C GLY A 89 11.21 -3.13 5.27
N ALA A 90 11.70 -2.99 6.49
CA ALA A 90 12.74 -3.83 7.07
C ALA A 90 12.14 -4.87 8.02
N TYR A 91 12.04 -6.11 7.53
CA TYR A 91 11.54 -7.27 8.27
C TYR A 91 12.69 -8.00 8.96
N GLN A 92 12.80 -7.88 10.28
CA GLN A 92 13.86 -8.51 11.05
C GLN A 92 13.38 -9.79 11.73
N ARG A 93 14.26 -10.79 11.81
CA ARG A 93 14.10 -11.93 12.71
C ARG A 93 14.69 -11.64 14.08
N ASP A 94 13.94 -11.94 15.14
CA ASP A 94 14.39 -11.70 16.52
C ASP A 94 15.40 -12.74 17.04
N ASP A 95 15.56 -13.91 16.38
CA ASP A 95 16.51 -14.95 16.80
C ASP A 95 17.91 -14.76 16.21
N THR A 96 18.01 -14.46 14.91
CA THR A 96 19.31 -14.31 14.21
C THR A 96 19.72 -12.86 13.98
N GLY A 97 18.78 -11.93 14.10
CA GLY A 97 19.01 -10.52 13.75
C GLY A 97 18.99 -10.25 12.24
N ASP A 98 18.80 -11.27 11.39
CA ASP A 98 18.80 -11.13 9.93
C ASP A 98 17.68 -10.22 9.44
N VAL A 99 18.03 -9.28 8.56
CA VAL A 99 17.10 -8.28 8.01
C VAL A 99 16.70 -8.62 6.56
N THR A 100 15.40 -8.80 6.37
CA THR A 100 14.60 -8.78 5.13
C THR A 100 14.22 -7.39 4.64
N ALA A 101 14.93 -6.78 3.69
CA ALA A 101 14.38 -5.62 2.98
C ALA A 101 13.28 -6.05 2.01
N VAL A 102 12.09 -5.46 2.13
CA VAL A 102 10.95 -5.64 1.24
C VAL A 102 10.62 -4.30 0.63
N GLU A 103 10.70 -4.22 -0.70
CA GLU A 103 10.35 -3.01 -1.45
C GLU A 103 9.12 -3.25 -2.30
N ILE A 104 8.19 -2.30 -2.26
CA ILE A 104 6.98 -2.31 -3.08
C ILE A 104 6.93 -1.00 -3.83
N VAL A 105 6.99 -1.08 -5.15
CA VAL A 105 6.93 0.08 -6.05
C VAL A 105 5.57 0.05 -6.73
N VAL A 106 4.80 1.12 -6.54
CA VAL A 106 3.52 1.33 -7.21
C VAL A 106 3.55 2.64 -7.96
N ARG A 107 2.80 2.67 -9.06
CA ARG A 107 2.60 3.86 -9.86
C ARG A 107 1.10 4.01 -10.12
N GLY A 108 0.61 5.22 -9.91
CA GLY A 108 -0.81 5.50 -9.99
C GLY A 108 -1.10 6.99 -9.95
N ARG A 109 -2.30 7.32 -9.50
CA ARG A 109 -2.75 8.67 -9.19
C ARG A 109 -3.41 8.67 -7.82
N LEU A 110 -3.36 9.80 -7.13
CA LEU A 110 -4.06 9.96 -5.87
C LEU A 110 -5.56 10.08 -6.14
N ALA A 111 -6.34 9.15 -5.61
CA ALA A 111 -7.80 9.15 -5.77
C ALA A 111 -8.49 10.05 -4.74
N GLU A 112 -8.00 10.03 -3.50
CA GLU A 112 -8.59 10.69 -2.35
C GLU A 112 -7.50 11.26 -1.45
N ILE A 113 -7.78 12.43 -0.86
CA ILE A 113 -6.99 13.02 0.23
C ILE A 113 -7.99 13.39 1.32
N ASP A 114 -7.86 12.77 2.48
CA ASP A 114 -8.66 13.08 3.67
C ASP A 114 -7.76 13.76 4.72
N PRO A 115 -7.87 15.08 4.94
CA PRO A 115 -7.13 15.79 5.98
C PRO A 115 -7.71 15.60 7.39
N GLY A 116 -8.86 14.92 7.53
CA GLY A 116 -9.50 14.70 8.83
C GLY A 116 -9.87 16.01 9.55
N ASN A 117 -9.68 16.03 10.87
CA ASN A 117 -10.02 17.16 11.76
C ASN A 117 -8.76 17.88 12.25
N ALA A 118 -8.51 19.10 11.80
CA ALA A 118 -7.38 19.90 12.26
C ALA A 118 -7.59 20.46 13.68
N LYS A 119 -6.90 19.88 14.68
CA LYS A 119 -6.87 20.37 16.06
C LYS A 119 -5.47 20.84 16.44
N SER A 120 -5.40 21.86 17.30
CA SER A 120 -4.11 22.38 17.77
C SER A 120 -3.34 21.32 18.56
N GLY A 121 -2.11 21.03 18.11
CA GLY A 121 -1.23 20.03 18.73
C GLY A 121 -1.52 18.58 18.34
N ASP A 122 -2.42 18.35 17.39
CA ASP A 122 -2.67 17.03 16.80
C ASP A 122 -1.74 16.80 15.60
N ASN A 123 -1.52 15.53 15.23
CA ASN A 123 -0.64 15.15 14.11
C ASN A 123 -1.35 15.21 12.73
N SER A 124 -2.65 15.54 12.71
CA SER A 124 -3.51 15.68 11.53
C SER A 124 -3.34 17.00 10.80
#